data_AF-A0A1F6H7F1-F1
#
_entry.id   AF-A0A1F6H7F1-F1
#
_cell.length_a   1.000
_cell.length_b   1.000
_cell.length_c   1.000
_cell.angle_alpha   90.00
_cell.angle_beta   90.00
_cell.angle_gamma   90.00
#
_symmetry.space_group_name_H-M   'P 1'
#
loop_
_entity.id
_entity.type
_entity.pdbx_description
1 polymer ?
#
loop_
_entity_poly.entity_id
_entity_poly.type
_entity_poly.pdbx_seq_one_letter_code
_entity_poly.pdbx_strand_id
1 'polypeptide(L)'
;MVYFIGISGALSMENCEADDDIDIFVICKNDFVWTTRIFLIIFLIFLGAYRKKYDIQYKDKICLNLIIAERKMTYFKSRRNLYLAHEIIQLILILDKNNTYKKFIEENKWIFDYLPNGMERIGEYQIPFNKKNKRSGNLFIKILEVLRFEKLAKLLQWQYMKKNITIEKVNDNLLAFHPIDYGKKIMDLYNNRKFEIIL
;
A
#
# COMPACT_ATOMS: atom_id res chain seq x y z
N MET A 1 -15.53 -2.09 -2.46
CA MET A 1 -14.36 -1.71 -3.28
C MET A 1 -13.04 -2.03 -2.58
N VAL A 2 -12.86 -1.79 -1.27
CA VAL A 2 -11.64 -2.20 -0.55
C VAL A 2 -11.68 -3.68 -0.16
N TYR A 3 -10.58 -4.40 -0.43
CA TYR A 3 -10.40 -5.82 -0.10
C TYR A 3 -9.34 -6.06 0.98
N PHE A 4 -8.29 -5.25 1.01
CA PHE A 4 -7.24 -5.36 2.01
C PHE A 4 -6.79 -3.97 2.48
N ILE A 5 -6.46 -3.87 3.77
CA ILE A 5 -5.77 -2.72 4.37
C ILE A 5 -4.68 -3.27 5.29
N GLY A 6 -3.46 -2.79 5.13
CA GLY A 6 -2.33 -3.05 6.04
C GLY A 6 -1.53 -1.78 6.33
N ILE A 7 -0.81 -1.80 7.44
CA ILE A 7 0.20 -0.79 7.78
C ILE A 7 1.52 -1.22 7.15
N SER A 8 2.21 -0.25 6.55
CA SER A 8 3.52 -0.40 5.90
C SER A 8 4.51 0.60 6.49
N GLY A 9 5.72 0.68 5.91
CA GLY A 9 6.71 1.69 6.29
C GLY A 9 7.28 1.47 7.70
N ALA A 10 7.83 2.54 8.28
CA ALA A 10 8.60 2.51 9.52
C ALA A 10 7.83 1.91 10.70
N LEU A 11 6.53 2.20 10.82
CA LEU A 11 5.70 1.67 11.89
C LEU A 11 5.54 0.14 11.81
N SER A 12 5.42 -0.41 10.60
CA SER A 12 5.33 -1.88 10.41
C SER A 12 6.62 -2.62 10.78
N MET A 13 7.72 -1.87 10.86
CA MET A 13 9.07 -2.36 11.17
C MET A 13 9.46 -2.13 12.64
N GLU A 14 8.55 -1.59 13.47
CA GLU A 14 8.86 -1.11 14.83
C GLU A 14 10.02 -0.11 14.87
N ASN A 15 10.16 0.70 13.82
CA ASN A 15 11.27 1.65 13.62
C ASN A 15 10.75 3.06 13.28
N CYS A 16 9.58 3.43 13.79
CA CYS A 16 9.02 4.77 13.64
C CYS A 16 9.39 5.67 14.83
N GLU A 17 9.53 6.97 14.55
CA GLU A 17 9.64 8.00 15.57
C GLU A 17 8.25 8.48 16.03
N ALA A 18 8.18 9.21 17.15
CA ALA A 18 6.91 9.59 17.77
C ALA A 18 6.11 10.62 16.95
N ASP A 19 6.75 11.27 15.99
CA ASP A 19 6.21 12.28 15.10
C ASP A 19 6.00 11.79 13.66
N ASP A 20 6.33 10.53 13.37
CA ASP A 20 6.10 9.90 12.06
C ASP A 20 4.60 9.70 11.76
N ASP A 21 4.29 9.62 10.47
CA ASP A 21 2.97 9.20 9.99
C ASP A 21 2.80 7.68 9.90
N ILE A 22 1.55 7.27 9.72
CA ILE A 22 1.12 5.90 9.53
C ILE A 22 0.91 5.66 8.02
N ASP A 23 1.81 4.89 7.41
CA ASP A 23 1.71 4.51 6.02
C ASP A 23 0.73 3.35 5.81
N ILE A 24 -0.31 3.58 5.01
CA ILE A 24 -1.33 2.58 4.71
C ILE A 24 -1.18 2.02 3.30
N PHE A 25 -1.16 0.69 3.23
CA PHE A 25 -1.24 -0.10 2.00
C PHE A 25 -2.66 -0.64 1.80
N VAL A 26 -3.22 -0.44 0.61
CA VAL A 26 -4.59 -0.84 0.26
C VAL A 26 -4.60 -1.66 -1.02
N ILE A 27 -5.33 -2.79 -1.00
CA ILE A 27 -5.72 -3.52 -2.22
C ILE A 27 -7.22 -3.34 -2.42
N CYS A 28 -7.60 -2.87 -3.60
CA CYS A 28 -8.98 -2.61 -3.97
C CYS A 28 -9.41 -3.37 -5.22
N LYS A 29 -10.72 -3.35 -5.46
CA LYS A 29 -11.34 -3.83 -6.68
C LYS A 29 -10.72 -3.18 -7.91
N ASN A 30 -10.60 -3.95 -8.98
CA ASN A 30 -10.26 -3.48 -10.32
C ASN A 30 -11.12 -2.29 -10.76
N ASP A 31 -10.50 -1.29 -11.39
CA ASP A 31 -11.16 -0.07 -11.89
C ASP A 31 -11.81 0.80 -10.80
N PHE A 32 -11.35 0.68 -9.55
CA PHE A 32 -11.80 1.49 -8.41
C PHE A 32 -10.65 2.14 -7.64
N VAL A 33 -9.44 2.21 -8.21
CA VAL A 33 -8.25 2.71 -7.49
C VAL A 33 -8.42 4.19 -7.11
N TRP A 34 -8.84 5.01 -8.07
CA TRP A 34 -9.05 6.45 -7.88
C TRP A 34 -10.28 6.74 -7.04
N THR A 35 -11.34 5.97 -7.23
CA THR A 35 -12.57 6.04 -6.43
C THR A 35 -12.30 5.67 -4.98
N THR A 36 -11.58 4.57 -4.76
CA THR A 36 -11.17 4.11 -3.42
C THR A 36 -10.35 5.20 -2.73
N ARG A 37 -9.40 5.81 -3.44
CA ARG A 37 -8.59 6.90 -2.89
C ARG A 37 -9.46 8.07 -2.42
N ILE A 38 -10.41 8.56 -3.22
CA ILE A 38 -11.28 9.68 -2.80
C ILE A 38 -12.05 9.33 -1.54
N PHE A 39 -12.69 8.16 -1.49
CA PHE A 39 -13.49 7.77 -0.32
C PHE A 39 -12.63 7.63 0.94
N LEU A 40 -11.43 7.05 0.81
CA LEU A 40 -10.50 6.95 1.94
C LEU A 40 -10.01 8.34 2.40
N ILE A 41 -9.70 9.25 1.47
CA ILE A 41 -9.32 10.63 1.81
C ILE A 41 -10.45 11.33 2.55
N ILE A 42 -11.68 11.30 2.02
CA ILE A 42 -12.84 11.94 2.66
C ILE A 42 -13.05 11.37 4.06
N PHE A 43 -12.99 10.04 4.20
CA PHE A 43 -13.13 9.36 5.48
C PHE A 43 -12.04 9.80 6.48
N LEU A 44 -10.78 9.83 6.06
CA LEU A 44 -9.65 10.23 6.92
C LEU A 44 -9.67 11.72 7.25
N ILE A 45 -10.13 12.59 6.34
CA ILE A 45 -10.33 14.01 6.60
C ILE A 45 -11.40 14.21 7.65
N PHE A 46 -12.52 13.47 7.56
CA PHE A 46 -13.59 13.54 8.55
C PHE A 46 -13.11 13.11 9.95
N LEU A 47 -12.20 12.14 10.02
CA LEU A 47 -11.55 11.73 11.26
C LEU A 47 -10.42 12.67 11.72
N GLY A 48 -10.07 13.70 10.95
CA GLY A 48 -8.93 14.57 11.25
C GLY A 48 -7.57 13.89 11.11
N ALA A 49 -7.52 12.68 10.54
CA ALA A 49 -6.34 11.83 10.49
C ALA A 49 -5.61 11.85 9.14
N TYR A 50 -6.17 12.45 8.09
CA TYR A 50 -5.51 12.45 6.77
C TYR A 50 -4.22 13.29 6.76
N ARG A 51 -3.09 12.70 6.33
CA ARG A 51 -1.83 13.42 6.08
C ARG A 51 -1.92 14.25 4.80
N LYS A 52 -1.76 15.56 4.91
CA LYS A 52 -1.64 16.48 3.78
C LYS A 52 -0.18 16.73 3.45
N LYS A 53 0.09 17.10 2.19
CA LYS A 53 1.46 17.35 1.69
C LYS A 53 2.20 18.45 2.47
N TYR A 54 1.48 19.46 2.96
CA TYR A 54 2.04 20.62 3.65
C TYR A 54 1.82 20.58 5.17
N ASP A 55 1.47 19.41 5.71
CA ASP A 55 1.42 19.27 7.16
C ASP A 55 2.84 19.43 7.73
N ILE A 56 2.96 20.21 8.81
CA ILE A 56 4.23 20.44 9.50
C ILE A 56 4.43 19.38 10.60
N GLN A 57 3.35 18.70 10.99
CA GLN A 57 3.33 17.65 12.01
C GLN A 57 2.64 16.41 11.44
N TYR A 58 3.34 15.28 11.46
CA TYR A 58 2.87 14.02 10.89
C TYR A 58 2.33 13.03 11.93
N LYS A 59 2.56 13.32 13.21
CA LYS A 59 2.04 12.54 14.34
C LYS A 59 0.55 12.23 14.19
N ASP A 60 0.22 10.95 14.36
CA ASP A 60 -1.14 10.40 14.29
C ASP A 60 -1.86 10.65 12.94
N LYS A 61 -1.12 11.06 11.90
CA LYS A 61 -1.64 11.20 10.54
C LYS A 61 -1.45 9.92 9.76
N ILE A 62 -2.38 9.67 8.85
CA ILE A 62 -2.43 8.51 7.98
C ILE A 62 -2.14 8.97 6.55
N CYS A 63 -1.10 8.41 5.97
CA CYS A 63 -0.76 8.53 4.56
C CYS A 63 -1.30 7.33 3.80
N LEU A 64 -1.99 7.58 2.69
CA LEU A 64 -2.38 6.52 1.76
C LEU A 64 -1.21 6.18 0.85
N ASN A 65 -0.14 5.63 1.43
CA ASN A 65 1.16 5.40 0.82
C ASN A 65 1.07 4.60 -0.49
N LEU A 66 0.29 3.51 -0.48
CA LEU A 66 0.17 2.61 -1.62
C LEU A 66 -1.27 2.11 -1.79
N ILE A 67 -1.84 2.31 -2.98
CA ILE A 67 -3.15 1.75 -3.36
C ILE A 67 -2.98 1.00 -4.67
N ILE A 68 -3.34 -0.29 -4.69
CA ILE A 68 -3.27 -1.13 -5.89
C ILE A 68 -4.60 -1.79 -6.22
N ALA A 69 -4.83 -2.02 -7.51
CA ALA A 69 -5.89 -2.88 -7.99
C ALA A 69 -5.53 -4.36 -7.77
N GLU A 70 -6.52 -5.19 -7.43
CA GLU A 70 -6.35 -6.63 -7.23
C GLU A 70 -5.69 -7.35 -8.43
N ARG A 71 -5.91 -6.89 -9.68
CA ARG A 71 -5.27 -7.49 -10.88
C ARG A 71 -3.77 -7.19 -11.00
N LYS A 72 -3.21 -6.34 -10.14
CA LYS A 72 -1.82 -5.87 -10.20
C LYS A 72 -1.14 -5.99 -8.84
N MET A 73 -1.30 -7.15 -8.21
CA MET A 73 -0.72 -7.49 -6.92
C MET A 73 0.76 -7.91 -7.00
N THR A 74 1.25 -8.32 -8.18
CA THR A 74 2.67 -8.67 -8.37
C THR A 74 3.57 -7.46 -8.69
N TYR A 75 4.78 -7.47 -8.14
CA TYR A 75 5.85 -6.53 -8.51
C TYR A 75 6.67 -7.03 -9.70
N PHE A 76 7.07 -6.09 -10.58
CA PHE A 76 7.99 -6.37 -11.69
C PHE A 76 9.31 -6.95 -11.20
N LYS A 77 9.85 -7.94 -11.93
CA LYS A 77 11.11 -8.62 -11.56
C LYS A 77 12.27 -7.65 -11.29
N SER A 78 12.41 -6.60 -12.09
CA SER A 78 13.47 -5.58 -11.92
C SER A 78 13.42 -4.78 -10.62
N ARG A 79 12.32 -4.86 -9.88
CA ARG A 79 12.13 -4.18 -8.58
C ARG A 79 12.24 -5.12 -7.38
N ARG A 80 12.34 -6.42 -7.63
CA ARG A 80 12.43 -7.44 -6.58
C ARG A 80 13.81 -7.38 -5.95
N ASN A 81 13.85 -7.14 -4.66
CA ASN A 81 15.08 -7.08 -3.87
C ASN A 81 14.73 -7.38 -2.41
N LEU A 82 15.77 -7.51 -1.58
CA LEU A 82 15.63 -7.81 -0.15
C LEU A 82 14.77 -6.75 0.57
N TYR A 83 14.96 -5.47 0.26
CA TYR A 83 14.19 -4.38 0.86
C TYR A 83 12.68 -4.56 0.61
N LEU A 84 12.28 -4.78 -0.65
CA LEU A 84 10.88 -4.95 -1.01
C LEU A 84 10.29 -6.26 -0.44
N ALA A 85 11.10 -7.33 -0.38
CA ALA A 85 10.68 -8.56 0.30
C ALA A 85 10.38 -8.30 1.78
N HIS A 86 11.23 -7.52 2.43
CA HIS A 86 11.06 -7.13 3.83
C HIS A 86 9.80 -6.27 4.03
N GLU A 87 9.58 -5.25 3.20
CA GLU A 87 8.36 -4.42 3.24
C GLU A 87 7.07 -5.26 3.12
N ILE A 88 7.05 -6.27 2.24
CA ILE A 88 5.87 -7.13 2.04
C ILE A 88 5.60 -8.04 3.26
N ILE A 89 6.66 -8.63 3.83
CA ILE A 89 6.56 -9.58 4.94
C ILE A 89 6.18 -8.88 6.25
N GLN A 90 6.59 -7.63 6.43
CA GLN A 90 6.40 -6.88 7.67
C GLN A 90 5.05 -6.16 7.76
N LEU A 91 4.23 -6.18 6.70
CA LEU A 91 2.90 -5.56 6.68
C LEU A 91 2.04 -5.99 7.87
N ILE A 92 1.60 -5.03 8.68
CA ILE A 92 0.64 -5.30 9.77
C ILE A 92 -0.77 -5.31 9.18
N LEU A 93 -1.42 -6.48 9.21
CA LEU A 93 -2.73 -6.70 8.60
C LEU A 93 -3.84 -6.07 9.45
N ILE A 94 -4.63 -5.14 8.88
CA ILE A 94 -5.80 -4.56 9.57
C ILE A 94 -7.09 -5.23 9.09
N LEU A 95 -7.29 -5.24 7.78
CA LEU A 95 -8.49 -5.73 7.11
C LEU A 95 -8.08 -6.71 6.02
N ASP A 96 -8.67 -7.90 6.02
CA ASP A 96 -8.56 -8.82 4.90
C ASP A 96 -9.93 -9.40 4.54
N LYS A 97 -10.28 -9.29 3.26
CA LYS A 97 -11.48 -9.88 2.69
C LYS A 97 -11.09 -10.92 1.67
N ASN A 98 -11.76 -12.06 1.70
CA ASN A 98 -11.60 -13.14 0.71
C ASN A 98 -10.15 -13.64 0.58
N ASN A 99 -9.39 -13.62 1.69
CA ASN A 99 -7.99 -14.02 1.75
C ASN A 99 -7.13 -13.27 0.71
N THR A 100 -7.34 -11.95 0.59
CA THR A 100 -6.61 -11.11 -0.38
C THR A 100 -5.14 -11.04 -0.03
N TYR A 101 -4.78 -10.97 1.25
CA TYR A 101 -3.37 -11.00 1.65
C TYR A 101 -2.69 -12.31 1.23
N LYS A 102 -3.35 -13.46 1.43
CA LYS A 102 -2.83 -14.76 0.96
C LYS A 102 -2.56 -14.75 -0.55
N LYS A 103 -3.49 -14.24 -1.36
CA LYS A 103 -3.30 -14.11 -2.82
C LYS A 103 -2.15 -13.17 -3.17
N PHE A 104 -2.04 -12.05 -2.45
CA PHE A 104 -0.94 -11.10 -2.60
C PHE A 104 0.42 -11.75 -2.33
N ILE A 105 0.54 -12.58 -1.28
CA ILE A 105 1.74 -13.37 -1.00
C ILE A 105 1.98 -14.43 -2.09
N GLU A 106 0.94 -15.11 -2.58
CA GLU A 106 1.05 -16.10 -3.65
C GLU A 106 1.58 -15.49 -4.97
N GLU A 107 1.18 -14.26 -5.30
CA GLU A 107 1.70 -13.51 -6.45
C GLU A 107 3.13 -12.97 -6.26
N ASN A 108 3.60 -12.96 -5.00
CA ASN A 108 4.91 -12.46 -4.61
C ASN A 108 5.76 -13.51 -3.89
N LYS A 109 5.61 -14.81 -4.22
CA LYS A 109 6.39 -15.91 -3.62
C LYS A 109 7.91 -15.73 -3.68
N TRP A 110 8.41 -14.94 -4.61
CA TRP A 110 9.82 -14.57 -4.72
C TRP A 110 10.40 -13.93 -3.45
N ILE A 111 9.57 -13.37 -2.55
CA ILE A 111 10.04 -12.82 -1.28
C ILE A 111 10.74 -13.88 -0.41
N PHE A 112 10.34 -15.16 -0.53
CA PHE A 112 10.95 -16.26 0.22
C PHE A 112 12.34 -16.65 -0.30
N ASP A 113 12.69 -16.24 -1.52
CA ASP A 113 14.06 -16.38 -2.03
C ASP A 113 15.04 -15.48 -1.27
N TYR A 114 14.54 -14.39 -0.65
CA TYR A 114 15.31 -13.46 0.18
C TYR A 114 15.13 -13.71 1.68
N LEU A 115 13.93 -14.08 2.10
CA LEU A 115 13.53 -14.21 3.52
C LEU A 115 12.78 -15.53 3.73
N PRO A 116 13.48 -16.68 3.74
CA PRO A 116 12.84 -18.00 3.82
C PRO A 116 12.05 -18.21 5.12
N ASN A 117 12.54 -17.66 6.23
CA ASN A 117 11.86 -17.72 7.54
C ASN A 117 10.59 -16.84 7.60
N GLY A 118 10.34 -16.00 6.58
CA GLY A 118 9.15 -15.16 6.53
C GLY A 118 7.83 -15.94 6.42
N MET A 119 7.89 -17.23 6.05
CA MET A 119 6.70 -18.07 5.97
C MET A 119 6.02 -18.28 7.33
N GLU A 120 6.81 -18.44 8.40
CA GLU A 120 6.30 -18.57 9.77
C GLU A 120 5.55 -17.31 10.18
N ARG A 121 6.18 -16.14 9.99
CA ARG A 121 5.57 -14.84 10.28
C ARG A 121 4.23 -14.66 9.55
N ILE A 122 4.16 -15.00 8.27
CA ILE A 122 2.91 -14.88 7.48
C ILE A 122 1.81 -15.81 8.02
N GLY A 123 2.19 -17.00 8.52
CA GLY A 123 1.25 -17.96 9.11
C GLY A 123 0.70 -17.56 10.47
N GLU A 124 1.47 -16.79 11.26
CA GLU A 124 1.12 -16.37 12.62
C GLU A 124 0.20 -15.14 12.68
N TYR A 125 0.15 -14.36 11.61
CA TYR A 125 -0.59 -13.11 11.58
C TYR A 125 -2.09 -13.30 11.91
N GLN A 126 -2.52 -12.68 13.00
CA GLN A 126 -3.93 -12.53 13.32
C GLN A 126 -4.49 -11.30 12.64
N ILE A 127 -5.60 -11.46 11.92
CA ILE A 127 -6.24 -10.36 11.19
C ILE A 127 -7.41 -9.86 12.05
N PRO A 128 -7.34 -8.63 12.60
CA PRO A 128 -8.38 -8.10 13.49
C PRO A 128 -9.75 -8.06 12.81
N PHE A 129 -9.78 -7.74 11.52
CA PHE A 129 -11.00 -7.71 10.71
C PHE A 129 -10.92 -8.68 9.55
N ASN A 130 -11.11 -9.97 9.82
CA ASN A 130 -11.30 -10.97 8.77
C ASN A 130 -12.80 -11.06 8.41
N LYS A 131 -13.16 -10.61 7.21
CA LYS A 131 -14.55 -10.64 6.73
C LYS A 131 -14.65 -11.36 5.39
N LYS A 132 -15.38 -12.48 5.36
CA LYS A 132 -15.90 -13.01 4.09
C LYS A 132 -16.86 -11.97 3.50
N ASN A 133 -16.75 -11.69 2.20
CA ASN A 133 -17.66 -10.74 1.56
C ASN A 133 -19.11 -11.24 1.71
N LYS A 134 -19.92 -10.57 2.52
CA LYS A 134 -21.38 -10.72 2.41
C LYS A 134 -21.76 -10.12 1.06
N ARG A 135 -22.49 -10.87 0.22
CA ARG A 135 -23.00 -10.43 -1.10
C ARG A 135 -23.94 -9.20 -1.02
N SER A 136 -24.16 -8.63 0.16
CA SER A 136 -25.01 -7.48 0.41
C SER A 136 -24.32 -6.17 -0.01
N GLY A 137 -24.86 -5.52 -1.05
CA GLY A 137 -24.58 -4.11 -1.36
C GLY A 137 -23.93 -3.82 -2.72
N ASN A 138 -24.22 -4.62 -3.76
CA ASN A 138 -23.71 -4.38 -5.11
C ASN A 138 -24.34 -3.16 -5.82
N LEU A 139 -25.40 -2.55 -5.30
CA LEU A 139 -26.09 -1.46 -6.00
C LEU A 139 -25.24 -0.19 -6.07
N PHE A 140 -24.62 0.21 -4.96
CA PHE A 140 -23.75 1.41 -4.94
C PHE A 140 -22.54 1.26 -5.87
N ILE A 141 -21.87 0.11 -5.82
CA ILE A 141 -20.73 -0.18 -6.71
C ILE A 141 -21.17 -0.18 -8.17
N LYS A 142 -22.32 -0.80 -8.50
CA LYS A 142 -22.90 -0.77 -9.84
C LYS A 142 -23.26 0.64 -10.28
N ILE A 143 -23.82 1.47 -9.41
CA ILE A 143 -24.11 2.88 -9.70
C ILE A 143 -22.81 3.61 -10.06
N LEU A 144 -21.73 3.44 -9.28
CA LEU A 144 -20.45 4.06 -9.58
C LEU A 144 -19.86 3.58 -10.92
N GLU A 145 -20.01 2.30 -11.26
CA GLU A 145 -19.61 1.73 -12.56
C GLU A 145 -20.40 2.35 -13.71
N VAL A 146 -21.74 2.38 -13.58
CA VAL A 146 -22.67 2.94 -14.58
C VAL A 146 -22.37 4.42 -14.81
N LEU A 147 -22.15 5.19 -13.75
CA LEU A 147 -21.81 6.60 -13.81
C LEU A 147 -20.36 6.86 -14.25
N ARG A 148 -19.55 5.80 -14.49
CA ARG A 148 -18.12 5.90 -14.83
C ARG A 148 -17.35 6.78 -13.84
N PHE A 149 -17.71 6.70 -12.57
CA PHE A 149 -17.19 7.58 -11.52
C PHE A 149 -15.67 7.49 -11.39
N GLU A 150 -15.07 6.32 -11.63
CA GLU A 150 -13.62 6.14 -11.64
C GLU A 150 -12.91 7.10 -12.61
N LYS A 151 -13.46 7.30 -13.82
CA LYS A 151 -12.84 8.20 -14.81
C LYS A 151 -12.88 9.65 -14.36
N LEU A 152 -14.01 10.06 -13.78
CA LEU A 152 -14.18 11.41 -13.22
C LEU A 152 -13.26 11.61 -12.02
N ALA A 153 -13.24 10.66 -11.08
CA ALA A 153 -12.37 10.66 -9.90
C ALA A 153 -10.89 10.74 -10.30
N LYS A 154 -10.47 9.97 -11.31
CA LYS A 154 -9.13 10.03 -11.88
C LYS A 154 -8.85 11.42 -12.46
N LEU A 155 -9.74 11.96 -13.30
CA LEU A 155 -9.54 13.24 -13.96
C LEU A 155 -9.31 14.37 -12.95
N LEU A 156 -10.19 14.48 -11.94
CA LEU A 156 -10.13 15.53 -10.92
C LEU A 156 -8.86 15.40 -10.06
N GLN A 157 -8.57 14.20 -9.58
CA GLN A 157 -7.37 13.96 -8.76
C GLN A 157 -6.09 14.16 -9.56
N TRP A 158 -6.03 13.68 -10.80
CA TRP A 158 -4.87 13.88 -11.67
C TRP A 158 -4.62 15.37 -11.93
N GLN A 159 -5.66 16.15 -12.23
CA GLN A 159 -5.51 17.60 -12.43
C GLN A 159 -4.98 18.33 -11.20
N TYR A 160 -5.42 17.92 -10.00
CA TYR A 160 -4.92 18.44 -8.73
C TYR A 160 -3.45 18.05 -8.48
N MET A 161 -3.08 16.82 -8.81
CA MET A 161 -1.77 16.25 -8.45
C MET A 161 -0.67 16.47 -9.48
N LYS A 162 -1.00 16.60 -10.78
CA LYS A 162 -0.01 16.59 -11.87
C LYS A 162 1.12 17.61 -11.75
N LYS A 163 0.89 18.74 -11.07
CA LYS A 163 1.91 19.77 -10.83
C LYS A 163 2.92 19.38 -9.74
N ASN A 164 2.57 18.39 -8.93
CA ASN A 164 3.23 18.02 -7.69
C ASN A 164 3.85 16.62 -7.72
N ILE A 165 3.64 15.86 -8.79
CA ILE A 165 4.22 14.52 -8.99
C ILE A 165 5.67 14.68 -9.44
N THR A 166 6.59 14.02 -8.74
CA THR A 166 8.02 13.97 -9.08
C THR A 166 8.43 12.53 -9.36
N ILE A 167 8.51 11.69 -8.33
CA ILE A 167 8.97 10.30 -8.41
C ILE A 167 7.84 9.27 -8.17
N GLU A 168 6.69 9.74 -7.73
CA GLU A 168 5.53 8.94 -7.40
C GLU A 168 5.02 8.19 -8.64
N LYS A 169 4.58 6.94 -8.44
CA LYS A 169 4.07 6.10 -9.54
C LYS A 169 2.56 6.11 -9.54
N VAL A 170 2.01 6.73 -10.56
CA VAL A 170 0.57 6.93 -10.71
C VAL A 170 0.13 6.36 -12.05
N ASN A 171 -0.70 5.31 -12.00
CA ASN A 171 -1.40 4.75 -13.16
C ASN A 171 -2.77 4.19 -12.72
N ASP A 172 -3.52 3.65 -13.67
CA ASP A 172 -4.91 3.19 -13.45
C ASP A 172 -5.05 2.07 -12.43
N ASN A 173 -3.95 1.38 -12.12
CA ASN A 173 -3.93 0.20 -11.26
C ASN A 173 -3.08 0.37 -10.01
N LEU A 174 -2.40 1.49 -9.88
CA LEU A 174 -1.36 1.69 -8.87
C LEU A 174 -1.19 3.19 -8.60
N LEU A 175 -1.35 3.55 -7.34
CA LEU A 175 -1.00 4.85 -6.79
C LEU A 175 0.02 4.62 -5.67
N ALA A 176 1.29 4.90 -5.95
CA ALA A 176 2.39 4.77 -5.00
C ALA A 176 3.00 6.15 -4.74
N PHE A 177 2.84 6.66 -3.52
CA PHE A 177 3.24 7.99 -3.10
C PHE A 177 4.46 7.98 -2.20
N HIS A 178 5.53 7.32 -2.65
CA HIS A 178 6.81 7.33 -1.94
C HIS A 178 7.59 8.61 -2.32
N PRO A 179 7.81 9.56 -1.39
CA PRO A 179 8.54 10.79 -1.69
C PRO A 179 10.05 10.56 -1.84
N ILE A 180 10.56 9.44 -1.33
CA ILE A 180 11.96 9.02 -1.38
C ILE A 180 12.04 7.56 -1.82
N ASP A 181 13.02 7.22 -2.67
CA ASP A 181 13.32 5.83 -3.04
C ASP A 181 14.22 5.17 -1.98
N TYR A 182 13.62 4.83 -0.83
CA TYR A 182 14.31 4.13 0.26
C TYR A 182 14.85 2.77 -0.19
N GLY A 183 14.16 2.09 -1.11
CA GLY A 183 14.62 0.82 -1.64
C GLY A 183 16.00 0.93 -2.29
N LYS A 184 16.20 1.93 -3.16
CA LYS A 184 17.53 2.18 -3.73
C LYS A 184 18.56 2.50 -2.64
N LYS A 185 18.25 3.46 -1.77
CA LYS A 185 19.17 3.91 -0.69
C LYS A 185 19.61 2.78 0.23
N ILE A 186 18.67 1.95 0.68
CA ILE A 186 18.95 0.83 1.59
C ILE A 186 19.71 -0.28 0.88
N MET A 187 19.37 -0.61 -0.37
CA MET A 187 20.10 -1.63 -1.11
C MET A 187 21.55 -1.22 -1.42
N ASP A 188 21.80 0.06 -1.71
CA ASP A 188 23.15 0.58 -1.92
C ASP A 188 23.98 0.44 -0.61
N LEU A 189 23.41 0.84 0.54
CA LEU A 189 24.06 0.67 1.85
C LEU A 189 24.30 -0.80 2.22
N TYR A 190 23.32 -1.66 1.97
CA TYR A 190 23.41 -3.10 2.24
C TYR A 190 24.53 -3.74 1.43
N ASN A 191 24.61 -3.44 0.12
CA ASN A 191 25.65 -3.97 -0.74
C ASN A 191 27.04 -3.51 -0.30
N ASN A 192 27.21 -2.23 0.04
CA ASN A 192 28.49 -1.70 0.54
C ASN A 192 28.96 -2.44 1.81
N ARG A 193 28.08 -2.60 2.80
CA ARG A 193 28.41 -3.35 4.03
C ARG A 193 28.71 -4.81 3.78
N LYS A 194 28.01 -5.45 2.82
CA LYS A 194 28.27 -6.84 2.44
C LYS A 194 29.69 -7.01 1.89
N PHE A 195 30.18 -6.04 1.10
CA PHE A 195 31.56 -6.07 0.59
C PHE A 195 32.59 -5.88 1.70
N GLU A 196 32.32 -5.04 2.70
CA GLU A 196 33.22 -4.84 3.86
C GLU A 196 33.39 -6.10 4.72
N ILE A 197 32.39 -6.98 4.80
CA ILE A 197 32.44 -8.21 5.62
C ILE A 197 33.13 -9.38 4.88
N ILE A 198 33.18 -9.34 3.55
CA ILE A 198 33.75 -10.40 2.71
C ILE A 198 35.27 -10.20 2.49
N LEU A 199 35.78 -9.00 2.76
CA LEU A 199 37.21 -8.64 2.71
C LEU A 199 37.83 -8.70 4.11
#